data_AF-A0A847MJP9-F1
#
_entry.id   AF-A0A847MJP9-F1
#
_cell.length_a   1.000
_cell.length_b   1.000
_cell.length_c   1.000
_cell.angle_alpha   90.00
_cell.angle_beta   90.00
_cell.angle_gamma   90.00
#
_symmetry.space_group_name_H-M   'P 1'
#
loop_
_entity.id
_entity.type
_entity.pdbx_description
1 polymer ?
#
loop_
_entity_poly.entity_id
_entity_poly.type
_entity_poly.pdbx_seq_one_letter_code
_entity_poly.pdbx_strand_id
1 'polypeptide(L)'
;MKLFRSAVILPLLLTSTAVFSQDTAEAQRFFRPEPESFVRVGAEAYREVKEDRANVTLTKQLEGEDQRELMREVNLAMRNVVELGKDNPELDLETGNYSIRKNVHYKKDTKEVEKITYTAVGQVIARSKDFDELLSFVEAAHEDMLVGSIQFDLSTELR
;
A
#
# COMPACT_ATOMS: atom_id res chain seq x y z
N MET A 1 40.37 24.35 49.29
CA MET A 1 41.22 24.25 48.09
C MET A 1 41.59 22.79 47.91
N LYS A 2 41.02 22.11 46.90
CA LYS A 2 41.14 20.64 46.72
C LYS A 2 42.26 20.31 45.75
N LEU A 3 43.01 19.29 46.15
CA LEU A 3 44.34 18.89 45.72
C LEU A 3 44.32 18.03 44.45
N PHE A 4 45.20 18.35 43.50
CA PHE A 4 45.64 17.48 42.42
C PHE A 4 46.88 16.71 42.87
N ARG A 5 46.89 15.37 42.75
CA ARG A 5 48.11 14.55 42.64
C ARG A 5 47.88 13.28 41.82
N SER A 6 48.42 13.32 40.60
CA SER A 6 49.38 12.38 40.01
C SER A 6 49.24 10.87 40.31
N ALA A 7 48.72 10.14 39.32
CA ALA A 7 49.47 9.24 38.43
C ALA A 7 50.51 8.24 39.01
N VAL A 8 50.22 6.96 38.72
CA VAL A 8 51.08 5.85 38.22
C VAL A 8 51.77 4.85 39.19
N ILE A 9 51.62 3.56 38.80
CA ILE A 9 52.54 2.38 38.76
C ILE A 9 52.23 1.20 39.72
N LEU A 10 51.95 0.05 39.06
CA LEU A 10 52.04 -1.40 39.38
C LEU A 10 53.26 -1.83 40.26
N PRO A 11 53.56 -3.12 40.58
CA PRO A 11 52.86 -4.42 40.36
C PRO A 11 52.94 -5.42 41.57
N LEU A 12 52.63 -6.71 41.31
CA LEU A 12 53.17 -7.96 41.92
C LEU A 12 52.43 -8.65 43.09
N LEU A 13 51.66 -9.69 42.71
CA LEU A 13 51.68 -11.10 43.17
C LEU A 13 52.07 -11.44 44.63
N LEU A 14 51.18 -12.15 45.36
CA LEU A 14 51.37 -13.56 45.80
C LEU A 14 50.26 -14.05 46.77
N THR A 15 49.48 -15.02 46.27
CA THR A 15 49.00 -16.27 46.89
C THR A 15 48.32 -16.31 48.27
N SER A 16 47.07 -16.83 48.30
CA SER A 16 46.61 -17.81 49.31
C SER A 16 45.50 -18.73 48.74
N THR A 17 45.91 -19.95 48.38
CA THR A 17 45.22 -21.27 48.51
C THR A 17 43.68 -21.42 48.45
N ALA A 18 43.25 -22.08 47.36
CA ALA A 18 42.46 -23.32 47.26
C ALA A 18 41.19 -23.56 48.11
N VAL A 19 40.03 -23.66 47.42
CA VAL A 19 38.93 -24.61 47.72
C VAL A 19 38.22 -24.98 46.39
N PHE A 20 38.43 -26.23 45.97
CA PHE A 20 37.58 -27.14 45.17
C PHE A 20 36.62 -26.59 44.08
N SER A 21 36.93 -26.95 42.83
CA SER A 21 35.93 -27.30 41.81
C SER A 21 36.51 -28.41 40.92
N GLN A 22 36.58 -29.63 41.45
CA GLN A 22 36.67 -30.83 40.62
C GLN A 22 35.29 -31.12 40.01
N ASP A 23 35.33 -31.78 38.84
CA ASP A 23 34.20 -32.35 38.09
C ASP A 23 33.36 -31.42 37.23
N THR A 24 33.91 -30.97 36.09
CA THR A 24 33.17 -30.94 34.80
C THR A 24 34.11 -30.91 33.58
N ALA A 25 35.28 -31.57 33.60
CA ALA A 25 36.21 -31.52 32.44
C ALA A 25 35.99 -32.65 31.42
N GLU A 26 35.23 -33.71 31.75
CA GLU A 26 35.06 -34.88 30.86
C GLU A 26 33.67 -34.95 30.19
N ALA A 27 32.70 -34.11 30.58
CA ALA A 27 31.34 -34.17 30.02
C ALA A 27 31.10 -33.29 28.76
N GLN A 28 32.10 -32.54 28.27
CA GLN A 28 31.94 -31.64 27.12
C GLN A 28 32.68 -32.08 25.84
N ARG A 29 33.23 -33.30 25.79
CA ARG A 29 33.95 -33.82 24.61
C ARG A 29 33.14 -34.73 23.68
N PHE A 30 31.82 -34.88 23.87
CA PHE A 30 30.99 -35.77 23.05
C PHE A 30 29.95 -35.08 22.15
N PHE A 31 29.92 -33.75 22.09
CA PHE A 31 29.09 -33.03 21.11
C PHE A 31 29.86 -31.84 20.53
N ARG A 32 30.88 -32.14 19.71
CA ARG A 32 31.21 -31.24 18.60
C ARG A 32 30.56 -31.84 17.37
N PRO A 33 29.41 -31.33 16.89
CA PRO A 33 28.96 -31.69 15.55
C PRO A 33 30.10 -31.34 14.60
N GLU A 34 30.49 -32.27 13.73
CA GLU A 34 31.41 -31.96 12.64
C GLU A 34 30.88 -30.73 11.90
N PRO A 35 31.73 -29.80 11.42
CA PRO A 35 31.24 -28.64 10.69
C PRO A 35 30.53 -29.12 9.42
N GLU A 36 29.20 -29.21 9.46
CA GLU A 36 28.39 -29.54 8.30
C GLU A 36 28.64 -28.47 7.23
N SER A 37 29.24 -28.89 6.11
CA SER A 37 29.45 -28.03 4.95
C SER A 37 28.11 -27.84 4.26
N PHE A 38 27.46 -26.71 4.48
CA PHE A 38 26.24 -26.33 3.77
C PHE A 38 26.57 -25.42 2.59
N VAL A 39 26.14 -25.82 1.39
CA VAL A 39 26.16 -24.95 0.20
C VAL A 39 24.77 -24.35 0.06
N ARG A 40 24.63 -23.04 0.28
CA ARG A 40 23.38 -22.31 0.00
C ARG A 40 23.39 -21.88 -1.46
N VAL A 41 22.67 -22.62 -2.28
CA VAL A 41 22.48 -22.28 -3.70
C VAL A 41 21.23 -21.41 -3.80
N GLY A 42 21.41 -20.14 -4.17
CA GLY A 42 20.34 -19.27 -4.61
C GLY A 42 20.26 -19.32 -6.13
N ALA A 43 19.07 -19.59 -6.66
CA ALA A 43 18.78 -19.49 -8.09
C ALA A 43 17.78 -18.36 -8.27
N GLU A 44 18.11 -17.39 -9.12
CA GLU A 44 17.22 -16.32 -9.53
C GLU A 44 16.73 -16.63 -10.94
N ALA A 45 15.42 -16.73 -11.11
CA ALA A 45 14.79 -16.90 -12.41
C ALA A 45 14.06 -15.61 -12.76
N TYR A 46 14.37 -15.07 -13.93
CA TYR A 46 13.70 -13.89 -14.48
C TYR A 46 12.87 -14.34 -15.69
N ARG A 47 11.63 -13.86 -15.78
CA ARG A 47 10.75 -14.07 -16.92
C ARG A 47 10.12 -12.74 -17.30
N GLU A 48 10.31 -12.33 -18.55
CA GLU A 48 9.60 -11.18 -19.12
C GLU A 48 8.19 -11.61 -19.52
N VAL A 49 7.17 -10.89 -19.04
CA VAL A 49 5.76 -11.15 -19.31
C VAL A 49 5.08 -9.88 -19.79
N LYS A 50 4.16 -10.02 -20.75
CA LYS A 50 3.31 -8.91 -21.20
C LYS A 50 2.19 -8.67 -20.19
N GLU A 51 1.82 -7.42 -20.02
CA GLU A 51 0.62 -7.02 -19.27
C GLU A 51 -0.60 -7.76 -19.84
N ASP A 52 -1.36 -8.42 -18.96
CA ASP A 52 -2.48 -9.30 -19.30
C ASP A 52 -3.81 -8.82 -18.74
N ARG A 53 -3.81 -7.67 -18.06
CA ARG A 53 -5.00 -7.10 -17.43
C ARG A 53 -5.06 -5.59 -17.64
N ALA A 54 -6.26 -5.08 -17.88
CA ALA A 54 -6.54 -3.66 -17.95
C ALA A 54 -7.36 -3.23 -16.74
N ASN A 55 -7.08 -2.03 -16.26
CA ASN A 55 -7.74 -1.36 -15.16
C ASN A 55 -8.29 -0.03 -15.68
N VAL A 56 -9.61 0.14 -15.64
CA VAL A 56 -10.27 1.39 -16.02
C VAL A 56 -10.86 2.02 -14.78
N THR A 57 -10.49 3.27 -14.51
CA THR A 57 -11.10 4.07 -13.45
C THR A 57 -12.19 4.93 -14.05
N LEU A 58 -13.44 4.60 -13.76
CA LEU A 58 -14.62 5.38 -14.05
C LEU A 58 -14.82 6.43 -12.96
N THR A 59 -15.12 7.67 -13.34
CA THR A 59 -15.24 8.82 -12.43
C THR A 59 -16.51 9.61 -12.73
N LYS A 60 -17.26 9.95 -11.68
CA LYS A 60 -18.28 11.00 -11.70
C LYS A 60 -17.79 12.15 -10.85
N GLN A 61 -17.80 13.35 -11.41
CA GLN A 61 -17.49 14.58 -10.70
C GLN A 61 -18.62 15.57 -10.91
N LEU A 62 -19.15 16.11 -9.81
CA LEU A 62 -20.20 17.12 -9.83
C LEU A 62 -19.78 18.32 -8.98
N GLU A 63 -20.20 19.51 -9.39
CA GLU A 63 -20.04 20.73 -8.62
C GLU A 63 -21.40 21.38 -8.38
N GLY A 64 -21.64 21.86 -7.16
CA GLY A 64 -22.90 22.52 -6.81
C GLY A 64 -22.90 23.14 -5.42
N GLU A 65 -24.05 23.65 -5.00
CA GLU A 65 -24.21 24.31 -3.69
C GLU A 65 -24.75 23.36 -2.62
N ASP A 66 -25.59 22.39 -2.99
CA ASP A 66 -26.14 21.39 -2.07
C ASP A 66 -25.22 20.16 -2.00
N GLN A 67 -24.42 20.10 -0.94
CA GLN A 67 -23.55 18.97 -0.64
C GLN A 67 -24.31 17.61 -0.61
N ARG A 68 -25.52 17.55 -0.06
CA ARG A 68 -26.25 16.28 0.10
C ARG A 68 -26.79 15.77 -1.23
N GLU A 69 -27.25 16.69 -2.08
CA GLU A 69 -27.69 16.36 -3.43
C GLU A 69 -26.55 15.78 -4.26
N LEU A 70 -25.41 16.47 -4.29
CA LEU A 70 -24.20 16.02 -5.00
C LEU A 70 -23.74 14.63 -4.55
N MET A 71 -23.66 14.40 -3.23
CA MET A 71 -23.27 13.10 -2.69
C MET A 71 -24.25 11.98 -3.07
N ARG A 72 -25.55 12.27 -3.08
CA ARG A 72 -26.59 11.31 -3.46
C ARG A 72 -26.48 10.95 -4.93
N GLU A 73 -26.29 11.94 -5.80
CA GLU A 73 -26.19 11.74 -7.24
C GLU A 73 -24.93 10.95 -7.61
N VAL A 74 -23.77 11.31 -7.05
CA VAL A 74 -22.53 10.53 -7.24
C VAL A 74 -22.71 9.09 -6.78
N ASN A 75 -23.31 8.87 -5.60
CA ASN A 75 -23.53 7.52 -5.08
C ASN A 75 -24.55 6.71 -5.92
N LEU A 76 -25.55 7.37 -6.50
CA LEU A 76 -26.49 6.73 -7.44
C LEU A 76 -25.75 6.28 -8.69
N ALA A 77 -24.94 7.14 -9.31
CA ALA A 77 -24.14 6.81 -10.48
C ALA A 77 -23.19 5.63 -10.21
N MET A 78 -22.47 5.66 -9.08
CA MET A 78 -21.59 4.56 -8.69
C MET A 78 -22.35 3.24 -8.50
N ARG A 79 -23.52 3.27 -7.86
CA ARG A 79 -24.34 2.08 -7.68
C ARG A 79 -24.81 1.53 -9.02
N ASN A 80 -25.29 2.38 -9.92
CA ASN A 80 -25.75 1.95 -11.25
C ASN A 80 -24.63 1.23 -12.02
N VAL A 81 -23.42 1.79 -12.01
CA VAL A 81 -22.25 1.18 -12.66
C VAL A 81 -21.86 -0.15 -12.02
N VAL A 82 -21.89 -0.26 -10.68
CA VAL A 82 -21.62 -1.55 -10.01
C VAL A 82 -22.70 -2.58 -10.34
N GLU A 83 -23.97 -2.19 -10.32
CA GLU A 83 -25.09 -3.08 -10.65
C GLU A 83 -25.07 -3.54 -12.11
N LEU A 84 -24.56 -2.72 -13.03
CA LEU A 84 -24.40 -3.05 -14.44
C LEU A 84 -23.42 -4.21 -14.67
N GLY A 85 -22.36 -4.30 -13.88
CA GLY A 85 -21.30 -5.29 -14.07
C GLY A 85 -21.25 -6.42 -13.04
N LYS A 86 -22.08 -6.38 -11.97
CA LYS A 86 -22.01 -7.35 -10.85
C LYS A 86 -22.18 -8.82 -11.27
N ASP A 87 -22.90 -9.07 -12.35
CA ASP A 87 -23.22 -10.42 -12.84
C ASP A 87 -22.23 -10.87 -13.94
N ASN A 88 -21.25 -10.03 -14.31
CA ASN A 88 -20.22 -10.36 -15.29
C ASN A 88 -18.99 -10.96 -14.57
N PRO A 89 -18.71 -12.26 -14.71
CA PRO A 89 -17.59 -12.91 -14.03
C PRO A 89 -16.21 -12.50 -14.56
N GLU A 90 -16.13 -11.90 -15.75
CA GLU A 90 -14.87 -11.43 -16.34
C GLU A 90 -14.44 -10.06 -15.77
N LEU A 91 -15.34 -9.37 -15.07
CA LEU A 91 -15.08 -8.07 -14.46
C LEU A 91 -14.83 -8.18 -12.96
N ASP A 92 -13.69 -7.65 -12.53
CA ASP A 92 -13.44 -7.32 -11.12
C ASP A 92 -13.76 -5.85 -10.88
N LEU A 93 -14.76 -5.59 -10.02
CA LEU A 93 -15.26 -4.26 -9.72
C LEU A 93 -14.89 -3.85 -8.30
N GLU A 94 -14.26 -2.69 -8.17
CA GLU A 94 -13.90 -2.10 -6.89
C GLU A 94 -14.37 -0.64 -6.79
N THR A 95 -14.84 -0.24 -5.63
CA THR A 95 -15.11 1.18 -5.37
C THR A 95 -13.81 1.92 -5.07
N GLY A 96 -13.52 2.96 -5.84
CA GLY A 96 -12.33 3.81 -5.68
C GLY A 96 -12.56 5.00 -4.74
N ASN A 97 -11.99 6.15 -5.07
CA ASN A 97 -12.16 7.38 -4.31
C ASN A 97 -13.63 7.82 -4.25
N TYR A 98 -14.10 8.13 -3.05
CA TYR A 98 -15.37 8.81 -2.81
C TYR A 98 -15.13 9.98 -1.85
N SER A 99 -15.26 11.21 -2.35
CA SER A 99 -14.91 12.40 -1.58
C SER A 99 -15.74 13.62 -1.96
N ILE A 100 -15.78 14.58 -1.04
CA ILE A 100 -16.38 15.89 -1.25
C ILE A 100 -15.43 16.98 -0.73
N ARG A 101 -15.28 18.05 -1.50
CA ARG A 101 -14.43 19.19 -1.16
C ARG A 101 -15.24 20.46 -1.19
N LYS A 102 -15.13 21.26 -0.13
CA LYS A 102 -15.68 22.62 -0.07
C LYS A 102 -14.75 23.59 -0.79
N ASN A 103 -15.29 24.37 -1.72
CA ASN A 103 -14.62 25.46 -2.39
C ASN A 103 -15.24 26.78 -1.93
N VAL A 104 -14.40 27.72 -1.48
CA VAL A 104 -14.84 29.05 -1.06
C VAL A 104 -14.37 30.05 -2.10
N HIS A 105 -15.32 30.70 -2.75
CA HIS A 105 -15.09 31.77 -3.71
C HIS A 105 -15.13 33.09 -2.97
N TYR A 106 -14.08 33.89 -3.11
CA TYR A 106 -13.94 35.18 -2.46
C TYR A 106 -14.05 36.30 -3.50
N LYS A 107 -14.72 37.39 -3.14
CA LYS A 107 -14.71 38.61 -3.95
C LYS A 107 -13.28 39.12 -4.09
N LYS A 108 -12.88 39.45 -5.32
CA LYS A 108 -11.51 39.85 -5.69
C LYS A 108 -10.98 41.02 -4.86
N ASP A 109 -11.85 41.97 -4.50
CA ASP A 109 -11.44 43.26 -3.92
C ASP A 109 -11.54 43.30 -2.38
N THR A 110 -12.52 42.62 -1.79
CA THR A 110 -12.83 42.75 -0.36
C THR A 110 -12.40 41.55 0.48
N LYS A 111 -11.97 40.44 -0.16
CA LYS A 111 -11.73 39.13 0.49
C LYS A 111 -12.94 38.59 1.27
N GLU A 112 -14.13 39.13 1.01
CA GLU A 112 -15.38 38.59 1.54
C GLU A 112 -15.74 37.31 0.78
N VAL A 113 -16.42 36.39 1.46
CA VAL A 113 -16.97 35.19 0.82
C VAL A 113 -18.08 35.62 -0.13
N GLU A 114 -17.91 35.30 -1.42
CA GLU A 114 -18.90 35.51 -2.46
C GLU A 114 -19.84 34.31 -2.54
N LYS A 115 -19.28 33.10 -2.60
CA LYS A 115 -20.02 31.86 -2.78
C LYS A 115 -19.27 30.68 -2.17
N ILE A 116 -20.01 29.68 -1.71
CA ILE A 116 -19.46 28.37 -1.34
C ILE A 116 -20.02 27.36 -2.34
N THR A 117 -19.14 26.61 -3.01
CA THR A 117 -19.51 25.43 -3.79
C THR A 117 -18.87 24.19 -3.20
N TYR A 118 -19.35 23.04 -3.63
CA TYR A 118 -18.82 21.74 -3.27
C TYR A 118 -18.53 20.97 -4.54
N THR A 119 -17.38 20.31 -4.59
CA THR A 119 -17.04 19.33 -5.63
C THR A 119 -17.13 17.94 -5.03
N ALA A 120 -18.04 17.11 -5.52
CA ALA A 120 -18.15 15.70 -5.15
C ALA A 120 -17.52 14.83 -6.25
N VAL A 121 -16.76 13.81 -5.84
CA VAL A 121 -16.07 12.87 -6.73
C VAL A 121 -16.37 11.46 -6.26
N GLY A 122 -16.74 10.58 -7.19
CA GLY A 122 -16.89 9.15 -6.96
C GLY A 122 -16.20 8.36 -8.05
N GLN A 123 -15.62 7.23 -7.69
CA GLN A 123 -14.88 6.37 -8.61
C GLN A 123 -15.27 4.91 -8.48
N VAL A 124 -15.33 4.22 -9.62
CA VAL A 124 -15.43 2.77 -9.72
C VAL A 124 -14.27 2.31 -10.60
N ILE A 125 -13.56 1.30 -10.14
CA ILE A 125 -12.44 0.69 -10.86
C ILE A 125 -12.94 -0.63 -11.40
N ALA A 126 -12.89 -0.80 -12.71
CA ALA A 126 -13.20 -2.05 -13.39
C ALA A 126 -11.92 -2.66 -13.94
N ARG A 127 -11.73 -3.95 -13.70
CA ARG A 127 -10.55 -4.70 -14.15
C ARG A 127 -10.96 -5.94 -14.89
N SER A 128 -10.23 -6.28 -15.95
CA SER A 128 -10.48 -7.49 -16.72
C SER A 128 -9.25 -7.96 -17.46
N LYS A 129 -9.16 -9.27 -17.66
CA LYS A 129 -8.25 -9.90 -18.63
C LYS A 129 -8.87 -9.94 -20.04
N ASP A 130 -10.19 -9.92 -20.11
CA ASP A 130 -10.95 -9.79 -21.35
C ASP A 130 -11.18 -8.30 -21.66
N PHE A 131 -10.44 -7.79 -22.64
CA PHE A 131 -10.51 -6.38 -23.03
C PHE A 131 -11.79 -6.03 -23.78
N ASP A 132 -12.41 -6.99 -24.47
CA ASP A 132 -13.64 -6.74 -25.24
C ASP A 132 -14.83 -6.61 -24.28
N GLU A 133 -14.88 -7.45 -23.25
CA GLU A 133 -15.86 -7.33 -22.16
C GLU A 133 -15.67 -6.04 -21.36
N LEU A 134 -14.42 -5.67 -21.05
CA LEU A 134 -14.13 -4.42 -20.35
C LEU A 134 -14.53 -3.19 -21.18
N LEU A 135 -14.27 -3.19 -22.49
CA LEU A 135 -14.68 -2.12 -23.38
C LEU A 135 -16.21 -2.01 -23.43
N SER A 136 -16.90 -3.13 -23.61
CA SER A 136 -18.37 -3.19 -23.63
C SER A 136 -18.98 -2.66 -22.33
N PHE A 137 -18.38 -3.01 -21.19
CA PHE A 137 -18.79 -2.49 -19.89
C PHE A 137 -18.58 -0.98 -19.77
N VAL A 138 -17.43 -0.47 -20.21
CA VAL A 138 -17.13 0.98 -20.18
C VAL A 138 -18.10 1.76 -21.08
N GLU A 139 -18.41 1.23 -22.26
CA GLU A 139 -19.42 1.81 -23.15
C GLU A 139 -20.80 1.81 -22.51
N ALA A 140 -21.21 0.75 -21.82
CA ALA A 140 -22.50 0.72 -21.14
C ALA A 140 -22.55 1.66 -19.90
N ALA A 141 -21.42 1.87 -19.22
CA ALA A 141 -21.34 2.72 -18.02
C ALA A 141 -21.28 4.24 -18.32
N HIS A 142 -21.13 4.65 -19.58
CA HIS A 142 -20.81 6.03 -19.96
C HIS A 142 -21.88 7.07 -19.58
N GLU A 143 -23.14 6.65 -19.45
CA GLU A 143 -24.26 7.53 -19.06
C GLU A 143 -24.13 7.98 -17.59
N ASP A 144 -23.62 7.09 -16.73
CA ASP A 144 -23.48 7.33 -15.30
C ASP A 144 -22.11 7.93 -14.94
N MET A 145 -21.02 7.35 -15.48
CA MET A 145 -19.64 7.70 -15.13
C MET A 145 -18.73 7.77 -16.36
N LEU A 146 -17.74 8.66 -16.34
CA LEU A 146 -16.80 8.86 -17.46
C LEU A 146 -15.46 8.18 -17.18
N VAL A 147 -14.73 7.81 -18.23
CA VAL A 147 -13.37 7.27 -18.10
C VAL A 147 -12.43 8.36 -17.60
N GLY A 148 -11.82 8.14 -16.42
CA GLY A 148 -10.79 9.00 -15.85
C GLY A 148 -9.38 8.55 -16.23
N SER A 149 -9.10 7.25 -16.12
CA SER A 149 -7.80 6.69 -16.50
C SER A 149 -7.89 5.22 -16.92
N ILE A 150 -6.96 4.79 -17.76
CA ILE A 150 -6.75 3.40 -18.15
C ILE A 150 -5.31 3.04 -17.82
N GLN A 151 -5.10 1.95 -17.08
CA GLN A 151 -3.79 1.37 -16.80
C GLN A 151 -3.78 -0.09 -17.21
N PHE A 152 -2.64 -0.59 -17.65
CA PHE A 152 -2.41 -2.00 -17.91
C PHE A 152 -1.47 -2.54 -16.84
N ASP A 153 -1.74 -3.75 -16.34
CA ASP A 153 -0.89 -4.40 -15.35
C ASP A 153 -0.83 -5.91 -15.55
N LEU A 154 0.02 -6.54 -14.74
CA LEU A 154 0.12 -8.00 -14.64
C LEU A 154 -0.84 -8.50 -13.57
N SER A 155 -1.64 -9.49 -13.92
CA SER A 155 -2.49 -10.25 -13.00
C SER A 155 -1.66 -11.04 -12.00
N THR A 156 -2.26 -11.36 -10.85
CA THR A 156 -1.60 -12.10 -9.77
C THR A 156 -1.07 -13.47 -10.20
N GLU A 157 -1.64 -14.06 -11.25
CA GLU A 157 -1.18 -15.35 -11.79
C GLU A 157 0.14 -15.25 -12.56
N LEU A 158 0.48 -14.07 -13.08
CA LEU A 158 1.69 -13.85 -13.87
C LEU A 158 2.82 -13.16 -13.10
N ARG A 159 2.53 -12.58 -11.93
CA ARG A 159 3.51 -12.00 -11.00
C ARG A 159 4.27 -13.09 -10.25
#